data_AF-A0A924ZGS5-F1
#
_entry.id   AF-A0A924ZGS5-F1
#
_cell.length_a   1.000
_cell.length_b   1.000
_cell.length_c   1.000
_cell.angle_alpha   90.00
_cell.angle_beta   90.00
_cell.angle_gamma   90.00
#
_symmetry.space_group_name_H-M   'P 1'
#
loop_
_entity.id
_entity.type
_entity.pdbx_description
1 polymer ?
#
loop_
_entity_poly.entity_id
_entity_poly.type
_entity_poly.pdbx_seq_one_letter_code
_entity_poly.pdbx_strand_id
1 'polypeptide(L)'
;MIRARCILVFILLIAIGLLAVVRTAQWQTGRLNLAPLVLVPGGPAVAPTGRIWIDTDAACGAAGRTDPDDCLAILRLVSRGVNIVGVSTSFGNANGDVVAGRVAALVARMALDGMAVPPVFRGYGAPRAPGPPPPPGVTALQAALEVGPLTILALGPLTNLAAALEGRTDLHGNVTRIVAVMGHRPGHLFHPTEGGGSGAIFGHGPIFRDL
;
A
#
# COMPACT_ATOMS: atom_id res chain seq x y z
N MET A 1 -4.55 44.10 44.00
CA MET A 1 -3.52 43.22 43.39
C MET A 1 -3.75 41.72 43.64
N ILE A 2 -4.25 41.29 44.80
CA ILE A 2 -4.45 39.87 45.14
C ILE A 2 -5.51 39.18 44.25
N ARG A 3 -6.64 39.85 43.96
CA ARG A 3 -7.73 39.30 43.14
C ARG A 3 -7.32 38.95 41.70
N ALA A 4 -6.44 39.75 41.08
CA ALA A 4 -5.98 39.49 39.71
C ALA A 4 -5.08 38.26 39.61
N ARG A 5 -4.27 37.99 40.64
CA ARG A 5 -3.41 36.79 40.71
C ARG A 5 -4.23 35.51 40.89
N CYS A 6 -5.30 35.55 41.70
CA CYS A 6 -6.19 34.41 41.87
C CYS A 6 -6.93 34.03 40.57
N ILE A 7 -7.37 35.03 39.79
CA ILE A 7 -8.04 34.81 38.50
C ILE A 7 -7.08 34.18 37.49
N LEU A 8 -5.83 34.64 37.42
CA LEU A 8 -4.83 34.09 36.50
C LEU A 8 -4.50 32.63 36.81
N VAL A 9 -4.34 32.29 38.10
CA VAL A 9 -4.09 30.90 38.54
C VAL A 9 -5.28 30.00 38.19
N PHE A 10 -6.51 30.50 38.38
CA PHE A 10 -7.71 29.74 38.04
C PHE A 10 -7.84 29.48 36.53
N ILE A 11 -7.55 30.47 35.68
CA ILE A 11 -7.52 30.30 34.22
C ILE A 11 -6.42 29.31 33.81
N LEU A 12 -5.24 29.37 34.43
CA LEU A 12 -4.14 28.44 34.14
C LEU A 12 -4.52 26.99 34.51
N LEU A 13 -5.17 26.79 35.66
CA LEU A 13 -5.64 25.48 36.08
C LEU A 13 -6.74 24.92 35.17
N ILE A 14 -7.66 25.78 34.69
CA ILE A 14 -8.65 25.40 33.68
C ILE A 14 -7.97 25.03 32.35
N ALA A 15 -6.98 25.79 31.90
CA ALA A 15 -6.24 25.50 30.67
C ALA A 15 -5.46 24.18 30.77
N ILE A 16 -4.81 23.92 31.91
CA ILE A 16 -4.11 22.65 32.19
C ILE A 16 -5.12 21.49 32.26
N GLY A 17 -6.28 21.69 32.90
CA GLY A 17 -7.36 20.71 32.95
C GLY A 17 -7.93 20.38 31.56
N LEU A 18 -8.18 21.39 30.73
CA LEU A 18 -8.63 21.22 29.34
C LEU A 18 -7.57 20.51 28.49
N LEU A 19 -6.29 20.87 28.62
CA LEU A 19 -5.18 20.18 27.93
C LEU A 19 -5.03 18.72 28.38
N ALA A 20 -5.32 18.41 29.65
CA ALA A 20 -5.30 17.05 30.17
C ALA A 20 -6.50 16.22 29.67
N VAL A 21 -7.70 16.82 29.56
CA VAL A 21 -8.91 16.15 29.05
C VAL A 21 -8.83 15.91 27.54
N VAL A 22 -8.21 16.81 26.78
CA VAL A 22 -7.96 16.61 25.33
C VAL A 22 -6.96 15.48 25.07
N ARG A 23 -6.12 15.11 26.05
CA ARG A 23 -5.19 13.97 25.96
C ARG A 23 -5.79 12.61 26.34
N THR A 24 -7.04 12.56 26.80
CA THR A 24 -7.70 11.31 27.21
C THR A 24 -8.90 10.94 26.36
N ALA A 25 -9.17 11.64 25.26
CA ALA A 25 -9.83 11.00 24.13
C ALA A 25 -8.86 9.92 23.67
N GLN A 26 -9.00 8.72 24.24
CA GLN A 26 -8.33 7.51 23.79
C GLN A 26 -8.29 7.59 22.27
N TRP A 27 -7.08 7.72 21.74
CA TRP A 27 -6.84 7.80 20.32
C TRP A 27 -7.71 6.73 19.67
N GLN A 28 -8.74 7.14 18.94
CA GLN A 28 -9.49 6.25 18.07
C GLN A 28 -8.54 5.94 16.90
N THR A 29 -7.50 5.15 17.17
CA THR A 29 -6.92 4.25 16.18
C THR A 29 -8.10 3.71 15.41
N GLY A 30 -8.10 3.74 14.08
CA GLY A 30 -9.16 3.19 13.23
C GLY A 30 -9.33 1.68 13.43
N ARG A 31 -9.65 1.26 14.67
CA ARG A 31 -10.12 -0.02 15.14
C ARG A 31 -11.49 -0.14 14.53
N LEU A 32 -11.49 -0.54 13.26
CA LEU A 32 -12.54 -1.43 12.82
C LEU A 32 -12.41 -2.66 13.73
N ASN A 33 -13.51 -3.06 14.36
CA ASN A 33 -13.60 -4.36 15.03
C ASN A 33 -13.56 -5.44 13.95
N LEU A 34 -12.38 -5.66 13.38
CA LEU A 34 -12.12 -6.78 12.51
C LEU A 34 -11.76 -7.96 13.41
N ALA A 35 -12.34 -9.11 13.14
CA ALA A 35 -11.87 -10.35 13.74
C ALA A 35 -10.35 -10.48 13.47
N PRO A 36 -9.55 -10.91 14.46
CA PRO A 36 -8.14 -11.21 14.21
C PRO A 36 -7.99 -12.12 13.00
N LEU A 37 -7.03 -11.82 12.13
CA LEU A 37 -6.65 -12.71 11.04
C LEU A 37 -6.18 -14.02 11.67
N VAL A 38 -6.95 -15.10 11.46
CA VAL A 38 -6.55 -16.44 11.89
C VAL A 38 -5.43 -16.89 10.97
N LEU A 39 -4.18 -16.72 11.42
CA LEU A 39 -3.02 -17.25 10.74
C LEU A 39 -2.99 -18.77 10.95
N VAL A 40 -3.34 -19.51 9.92
CA VAL A 40 -3.07 -20.95 9.87
C VAL A 40 -1.63 -21.17 9.39
N PRO A 41 -0.89 -22.13 9.97
CA PRO A 41 0.42 -22.51 9.45
C PRO A 41 0.33 -22.73 7.95
N GLY A 42 1.13 -21.99 7.19
CA GLY A 42 1.19 -22.16 5.75
C GLY A 42 1.55 -23.60 5.42
N GLY A 43 0.85 -24.19 4.46
CA GLY A 43 1.27 -25.45 3.85
C GLY A 43 2.67 -25.33 3.21
N PRO A 44 3.19 -26.41 2.60
CA PRO A 44 4.48 -26.35 1.92
C PRO A 44 4.51 -25.21 0.88
N ALA A 45 5.68 -24.60 0.70
CA ALA A 45 5.86 -23.50 -0.23
C ALA A 45 5.41 -23.89 -1.65
N VAL A 46 4.35 -23.26 -2.16
CA VAL A 46 3.79 -23.55 -3.50
C VAL A 46 4.61 -22.80 -4.54
N ALA A 47 5.29 -23.47 -5.48
CA ALA A 47 6.09 -22.80 -6.50
C ALA A 47 5.30 -21.68 -7.23
N PRO A 48 5.92 -20.53 -7.57
CA PRO A 48 5.25 -19.49 -8.32
C PRO A 48 4.62 -20.06 -9.59
N THR A 49 3.38 -19.66 -9.88
CA THR A 49 2.80 -19.88 -11.19
C THR A 49 3.69 -19.21 -12.22
N GLY A 50 3.88 -19.83 -13.38
CA GLY A 50 4.62 -19.23 -14.49
C GLY A 50 4.03 -17.92 -15.03
N ARG A 51 2.98 -17.35 -14.41
CA ARG A 51 2.38 -16.04 -14.69
C ARG A 51 2.49 -15.18 -13.45
N ILE A 52 3.08 -13.99 -13.60
CA ILE A 52 3.29 -13.04 -12.50
C ILE A 52 2.59 -11.72 -12.79
N TRP A 53 1.90 -11.19 -11.79
CA TRP A 53 1.43 -9.81 -11.76
C TRP A 53 2.26 -9.01 -10.76
N ILE A 54 2.63 -7.79 -11.12
CA ILE A 54 3.36 -6.87 -10.23
C ILE A 54 2.44 -5.71 -9.84
N ASP A 55 2.30 -5.47 -8.54
CA ASP A 55 1.63 -4.27 -8.00
C ASP A 55 2.67 -3.40 -7.29
N THR A 56 2.93 -2.19 -7.79
CA THR A 56 4.15 -1.43 -7.48
C THR A 56 3.89 0.06 -7.28
N ASP A 57 4.60 0.67 -6.33
CA ASP A 57 4.65 2.11 -6.12
C ASP A 57 5.99 2.73 -6.55
N ALA A 58 6.68 2.09 -7.51
CA ALA A 58 7.95 2.49 -8.12
C ALA A 58 8.10 4.01 -8.36
N ALA A 59 9.05 4.61 -7.65
CA ALA A 59 9.36 6.04 -7.72
C ALA A 59 10.83 6.33 -8.06
N CYS A 60 11.50 5.45 -8.83
CA CYS A 60 12.90 5.65 -9.22
C CYS A 60 13.13 6.97 -9.96
N GLY A 61 14.14 7.72 -9.51
CA GLY A 61 14.49 9.02 -10.08
C GLY A 61 13.47 10.12 -9.78
N ALA A 62 12.47 9.88 -8.93
CA ALA A 62 11.68 10.95 -8.33
C ALA A 62 12.52 11.75 -7.31
N ALA A 63 12.17 13.01 -7.11
CA ALA A 63 12.86 13.86 -6.15
C ALA A 63 12.41 13.54 -4.71
N GLY A 64 13.27 13.85 -3.73
CA GLY A 64 12.97 13.67 -2.31
C GLY A 64 13.51 12.35 -1.75
N ARG A 65 12.83 11.81 -0.73
CA ARG A 65 13.20 10.54 -0.06
C ARG A 65 12.34 9.40 -0.62
N THR A 66 12.48 9.10 -1.90
CA THR A 66 11.80 7.96 -2.55
C THR A 66 12.77 6.79 -2.70
N ASP A 67 12.27 5.57 -2.55
CA ASP A 67 13.05 4.34 -2.70
C ASP A 67 13.10 3.90 -4.18
N PRO A 68 14.28 3.56 -4.74
CA PRO A 68 14.38 2.99 -6.09
C PRO A 68 14.14 1.46 -6.18
N ASP A 69 13.94 0.75 -5.07
CA ASP A 69 13.86 -0.72 -4.97
C ASP A 69 12.87 -1.37 -5.94
N ASP A 70 11.65 -0.87 -6.05
CA ASP A 70 10.60 -1.40 -6.93
C ASP A 70 11.02 -1.39 -8.40
N CYS A 71 11.68 -0.32 -8.85
CA CYS A 71 12.20 -0.24 -10.22
C CYS A 71 13.30 -1.27 -10.46
N LEU A 72 14.16 -1.50 -9.47
CA LEU A 72 15.20 -2.52 -9.55
C LEU A 72 14.59 -3.93 -9.59
N ALA A 73 13.54 -4.18 -8.81
CA ALA A 73 12.80 -5.44 -8.82
C ALA A 73 12.18 -5.71 -10.20
N ILE A 74 11.50 -4.72 -10.78
CA ILE A 74 10.90 -4.82 -12.13
C ILE A 74 11.99 -5.09 -13.18
N LEU A 75 13.05 -4.28 -13.20
CA LEU A 75 14.17 -4.45 -14.14
C LEU A 75 14.80 -5.84 -14.01
N ARG A 76 15.00 -6.32 -12.78
CA ARG A 76 15.58 -7.63 -12.53
C ARG A 76 14.70 -8.75 -13.07
N LEU A 77 13.39 -8.70 -12.85
CA LEU A 77 12.46 -9.73 -13.32
C LEU A 77 12.36 -9.72 -14.86
N VAL A 78 12.25 -8.54 -15.47
CA VAL A 78 12.24 -8.40 -16.93
C VAL A 78 13.54 -8.94 -17.54
N SER A 79 14.70 -8.58 -16.99
CA SER A 79 16.01 -9.06 -17.47
C SER A 79 16.18 -10.59 -17.38
N ARG A 80 15.37 -11.25 -16.56
CA ARG A 80 15.38 -12.71 -16.37
C ARG A 80 14.37 -13.43 -17.27
N GLY A 81 13.64 -12.70 -18.12
CA GLY A 81 12.61 -13.26 -18.98
C GLY A 81 11.43 -13.84 -18.20
N VAL A 82 11.17 -13.32 -16.99
CA VAL A 82 10.03 -13.73 -16.20
C VAL A 82 8.75 -13.33 -16.93
N ASN A 83 7.79 -14.26 -17.02
CA ASN A 83 6.50 -14.00 -17.65
C ASN A 83 5.61 -13.13 -16.75
N ILE A 84 5.79 -11.82 -16.88
CA ILE A 84 4.99 -10.80 -16.23
C ILE A 84 3.80 -10.48 -17.15
N VAL A 85 2.60 -10.83 -16.71
CA VAL A 85 1.37 -10.67 -17.51
C VAL A 85 0.74 -9.28 -17.36
N GLY A 86 1.19 -8.51 -16.37
CA GLY A 86 0.78 -7.12 -16.20
C GLY A 86 1.41 -6.48 -14.97
N VAL A 87 1.41 -5.14 -14.98
CA VAL A 87 1.87 -4.30 -13.88
C VAL A 87 0.78 -3.30 -13.53
N SER A 88 0.34 -3.25 -12.28
CA SER A 88 -0.47 -2.15 -11.75
C SER A 88 0.39 -1.19 -10.94
N THR A 89 0.14 0.10 -11.12
CA THR A 89 0.78 1.16 -10.31
C THR A 89 -0.08 1.47 -9.08
N SER A 90 0.56 1.77 -7.96
CA SER A 90 -0.07 2.19 -6.72
C SER A 90 0.63 3.42 -6.14
N PHE A 91 -0.06 4.15 -5.27
CA PHE A 91 0.54 5.20 -4.45
C PHE A 91 1.33 4.60 -3.28
N GLY A 92 2.19 5.37 -2.64
CA GLY A 92 2.89 4.94 -1.41
C GLY A 92 4.23 5.65 -1.28
N ASN A 93 5.21 5.15 -2.00
CA ASN A 93 6.54 5.73 -2.16
C ASN A 93 6.51 7.10 -2.88
N ALA A 94 5.55 7.32 -3.79
CA ALA A 94 5.24 8.64 -4.35
C ALA A 94 3.74 8.79 -4.67
N ASN A 95 3.32 9.99 -5.14
CA ASN A 95 1.99 10.20 -5.70
C ASN A 95 1.80 9.34 -6.96
N GLY A 96 0.59 8.79 -7.16
CA GLY A 96 0.27 7.93 -8.29
C GLY A 96 0.61 8.48 -9.67
N ASP A 97 0.55 9.79 -9.91
CA ASP A 97 0.98 10.37 -11.20
C ASP A 97 2.48 10.25 -11.41
N VAL A 98 3.26 10.45 -10.35
CA VAL A 98 4.72 10.28 -10.39
C VAL A 98 5.04 8.81 -10.64
N VAL A 99 4.42 7.89 -9.87
CA VAL A 99 4.62 6.44 -10.04
C VAL A 99 4.28 6.01 -11.46
N ALA A 100 3.10 6.39 -11.96
CA ALA A 100 2.68 6.05 -13.33
C ALA A 100 3.68 6.56 -14.38
N GLY A 101 4.15 7.80 -14.23
CA GLY A 101 5.18 8.36 -15.10
C GLY A 101 6.52 7.62 -15.03
N ARG A 102 6.96 7.22 -13.83
CA ARG A 102 8.23 6.50 -13.63
C ARG A 102 8.19 5.07 -14.17
N VAL A 103 7.13 4.33 -13.90
CA VAL A 103 6.97 2.97 -14.43
C VAL A 103 6.87 2.99 -15.96
N ALA A 104 6.11 3.94 -16.53
CA ALA A 104 6.03 4.09 -17.98
C ALA A 104 7.40 4.42 -18.60
N ALA A 105 8.16 5.33 -18.00
CA ALA A 105 9.50 5.68 -18.46
C ALA A 105 10.49 4.51 -18.36
N LEU A 106 10.44 3.75 -17.26
CA LEU A 106 11.25 2.55 -17.07
C LEU A 106 10.95 1.49 -18.13
N VAL A 107 9.67 1.20 -18.36
CA VAL A 107 9.22 0.24 -19.38
C VAL A 107 9.59 0.69 -20.79
N ALA A 108 9.38 1.97 -21.11
CA ALA A 108 9.81 2.53 -22.39
C ALA A 108 11.32 2.38 -22.61
N ARG A 109 12.13 2.61 -21.55
CA ARG A 109 13.58 2.44 -21.65
C ARG A 109 13.97 0.97 -21.88
N MET A 110 13.40 0.04 -21.10
CA MET A 110 13.66 -1.39 -21.30
C MET A 110 13.26 -1.87 -22.71
N ALA A 111 12.16 -1.34 -23.25
CA ALA A 111 11.73 -1.64 -24.62
C ALA A 111 12.73 -1.12 -25.66
N LEU A 112 13.27 0.09 -25.50
CA LEU A 112 14.34 0.62 -26.36
C LEU A 112 15.62 -0.23 -26.29
N ASP A 113 15.89 -0.82 -25.12
CA ASP A 113 17.01 -1.74 -24.92
C ASP A 113 16.70 -3.18 -25.42
N GLY A 114 15.57 -3.38 -26.13
CA GLY A 114 15.21 -4.65 -26.77
C GLY A 114 14.61 -5.71 -25.84
N MET A 115 14.21 -5.33 -24.62
CA MET A 115 13.62 -6.25 -23.66
C MET A 115 12.12 -6.48 -23.93
N ALA A 116 11.64 -7.69 -23.65
CA ALA A 116 10.21 -7.97 -23.61
C ALA A 116 9.60 -7.34 -22.35
N VAL A 117 8.76 -6.32 -22.54
CA VAL A 117 8.18 -5.56 -21.43
C VAL A 117 6.69 -5.86 -21.20
N PRO A 118 6.22 -5.88 -19.95
CA PRO A 118 4.82 -6.12 -19.64
C PRO A 118 3.94 -4.89 -19.92
N PRO A 119 2.62 -5.08 -20.11
CA PRO A 119 1.68 -3.97 -20.12
C PRO A 119 1.58 -3.33 -18.72
N VAL A 120 1.48 -2.00 -18.69
CA VAL A 120 1.39 -1.20 -17.46
C VAL A 120 0.01 -0.55 -17.37
N PHE A 121 -0.62 -0.69 -16.23
CA PHE A 121 -1.94 -0.16 -15.94
C PHE A 121 -1.91 0.80 -14.76
N ARG A 122 -2.68 1.87 -14.88
CA ARG A 122 -2.85 2.83 -13.79
C ARG A 122 -3.74 2.22 -12.71
N GLY A 123 -3.24 2.10 -11.48
CA GLY A 123 -4.05 1.72 -10.32
C GLY A 123 -4.40 2.93 -9.46
N TYR A 124 -4.68 2.69 -8.18
CA TYR A 124 -5.05 3.76 -7.26
C TYR A 124 -3.87 4.71 -7.03
N GLY A 125 -4.08 6.01 -7.28
CA GLY A 125 -3.07 7.06 -7.04
C GLY A 125 -3.15 7.71 -5.66
N ALA A 126 -4.10 7.27 -4.82
CA ALA A 126 -4.32 7.71 -3.45
C ALA A 126 -5.14 6.62 -2.72
N PRO A 127 -5.26 6.69 -1.37
CA PRO A 127 -6.15 5.80 -0.63
C PRO A 127 -7.56 5.76 -1.23
N ARG A 128 -8.15 4.57 -1.28
CA ARG A 128 -9.44 4.36 -1.94
C ARG A 128 -10.55 5.12 -1.21
N ALA A 129 -11.26 5.97 -1.96
CA ALA A 129 -12.50 6.59 -1.53
C ALA A 129 -13.73 5.76 -1.98
N PRO A 130 -14.86 5.79 -1.25
CA PRO A 130 -16.11 5.20 -1.70
C PRO A 130 -16.67 5.94 -2.93
N GLY A 131 -17.22 5.22 -3.89
CA GLY A 131 -18.00 5.80 -5.01
C GLY A 131 -17.33 5.72 -6.39
N PRO A 132 -16.07 6.16 -6.58
CA PRO A 132 -15.41 6.08 -7.87
C PRO A 132 -15.29 4.64 -8.39
N PRO A 133 -15.39 4.44 -9.72
CA PRO A 133 -15.12 3.14 -10.31
C PRO A 133 -13.66 2.72 -10.07
N PRO A 134 -13.37 1.40 -10.05
CA PRO A 134 -12.00 0.92 -9.95
C PRO A 134 -11.13 1.44 -11.10
N PRO A 135 -9.85 1.77 -10.85
CA PRO A 135 -8.93 2.19 -11.89
C PRO A 135 -8.57 1.01 -12.83
N PRO A 136 -8.07 1.28 -14.05
CA PRO A 136 -7.78 0.25 -15.05
C PRO A 136 -6.91 -0.90 -14.55
N GLY A 137 -5.97 -0.64 -13.64
CA GLY A 137 -5.09 -1.66 -13.05
C GLY A 137 -5.85 -2.70 -12.22
N VAL A 138 -6.95 -2.31 -11.56
CA VAL A 138 -7.80 -3.25 -10.82
C VAL A 138 -8.57 -4.14 -11.80
N THR A 139 -9.19 -3.56 -12.82
CA THR A 139 -9.92 -4.32 -13.84
C THR A 139 -9.00 -5.26 -14.63
N ALA A 140 -7.78 -4.81 -14.95
CA ALA A 140 -6.79 -5.63 -15.65
C ALA A 140 -6.28 -6.78 -14.76
N LEU A 141 -6.09 -6.56 -13.46
CA LEU A 141 -5.76 -7.62 -12.51
C LEU A 141 -6.89 -8.66 -12.40
N GLN A 142 -8.14 -8.22 -12.34
CA GLN A 142 -9.31 -9.12 -12.37
C GLN A 142 -9.33 -9.95 -13.65
N ALA A 143 -9.14 -9.34 -14.82
CA ALA A 143 -9.07 -10.07 -16.09
C ALA A 143 -7.91 -11.08 -16.11
N ALA A 144 -6.74 -10.72 -15.55
CA ALA A 144 -5.61 -11.65 -15.45
C ALA A 144 -5.90 -12.86 -14.55
N LEU A 145 -6.68 -12.66 -13.47
CA LEU A 145 -7.16 -13.72 -12.58
C LEU A 145 -8.25 -14.58 -13.22
N GLU A 146 -9.12 -14.00 -14.06
CA GLU A 146 -10.14 -14.74 -14.82
C GLU A 146 -9.54 -15.72 -15.82
N VAL A 147 -8.38 -15.39 -16.39
CA VAL A 147 -7.62 -16.30 -17.27
C VAL A 147 -7.11 -17.54 -16.52
N GLY A 148 -6.85 -17.43 -15.22
CA GLY A 148 -6.43 -18.56 -14.38
C GLY A 148 -5.35 -18.22 -13.35
N PRO A 149 -4.68 -19.24 -12.81
CA PRO A 149 -3.72 -19.10 -11.70
C PRO A 149 -2.67 -18.00 -11.90
N LEU A 150 -2.45 -17.23 -10.85
CA LEU A 150 -1.59 -16.05 -10.84
C LEU A 150 -0.78 -15.95 -9.54
N THR A 151 0.48 -15.54 -9.67
CA THR A 151 1.34 -15.14 -8.56
C THR A 151 1.40 -13.63 -8.55
N ILE A 152 1.18 -13.04 -7.38
CA ILE A 152 1.12 -11.59 -7.22
C ILE A 152 2.34 -11.15 -6.43
N LEU A 153 3.15 -10.29 -7.04
CA LEU A 153 4.24 -9.59 -6.38
C LEU A 153 3.74 -8.21 -5.96
N ALA A 154 3.44 -8.06 -4.68
CA ALA A 154 2.98 -6.82 -4.08
C ALA A 154 4.17 -6.07 -3.48
N LEU A 155 4.62 -5.05 -4.20
CA LEU A 155 5.77 -4.23 -3.83
C LEU A 155 5.34 -2.92 -3.15
N GLY A 156 4.17 -2.39 -3.53
CA GLY A 156 3.54 -1.25 -2.87
C GLY A 156 2.33 -1.63 -2.00
N PRO A 157 1.49 -0.65 -1.62
CA PRO A 157 0.28 -0.88 -0.86
C PRO A 157 -0.71 -1.82 -1.58
N LEU A 158 -1.32 -2.73 -0.82
CA LEU A 158 -2.26 -3.75 -1.30
C LEU A 158 -3.62 -3.21 -1.78
N THR A 159 -3.74 -1.91 -2.06
CA THR A 159 -5.03 -1.26 -2.37
C THR A 159 -5.64 -1.80 -3.66
N ASN A 160 -4.83 -2.01 -4.71
CA ASN A 160 -5.30 -2.56 -5.98
C ASN A 160 -5.72 -4.03 -5.81
N LEU A 161 -4.92 -4.83 -5.13
CA LEU A 161 -5.22 -6.24 -4.86
C LEU A 161 -6.51 -6.41 -4.04
N ALA A 162 -6.66 -5.64 -2.96
CA ALA A 162 -7.86 -5.68 -2.14
C ALA A 162 -9.10 -5.30 -2.96
N ALA A 163 -9.02 -4.25 -3.77
CA ALA A 163 -10.12 -3.85 -4.64
C ALA A 163 -10.44 -4.87 -5.73
N ALA A 164 -9.45 -5.59 -6.26
CA ALA A 164 -9.66 -6.61 -7.28
C ALA A 164 -10.42 -7.83 -6.73
N LEU A 165 -10.19 -8.19 -5.46
CA LEU A 165 -10.77 -9.37 -4.82
C LEU A 165 -12.06 -9.07 -4.03
N GLU A 166 -12.36 -7.80 -3.76
CA GLU A 166 -13.56 -7.40 -3.05
C GLU A 166 -14.82 -7.77 -3.85
N GLY A 167 -15.71 -8.55 -3.22
CA GLY A 167 -16.93 -9.05 -3.86
C GLY A 167 -16.72 -10.09 -4.97
N ARG A 168 -15.47 -10.52 -5.23
CA ARG A 168 -15.09 -11.48 -6.28
C ARG A 168 -14.50 -12.76 -5.68
N THR A 169 -15.29 -13.46 -4.87
CA THR A 169 -14.86 -14.73 -4.24
C THR A 169 -14.52 -15.83 -5.26
N ASP A 170 -15.09 -15.74 -6.46
CA ASP A 170 -14.77 -16.59 -7.61
C ASP A 170 -13.30 -16.49 -8.04
N LEU A 171 -12.66 -15.33 -7.84
CA LEU A 171 -11.26 -15.11 -8.22
C LEU A 171 -10.25 -15.58 -7.17
N HIS A 172 -10.69 -15.82 -5.93
CA HIS A 172 -9.78 -16.12 -4.81
C HIS A 172 -8.95 -17.38 -5.06
N GLY A 173 -9.55 -18.40 -5.68
CA GLY A 173 -8.88 -19.65 -6.02
C GLY A 173 -7.76 -19.52 -7.07
N ASN A 174 -7.74 -18.42 -7.84
CA ASN A 174 -6.71 -18.16 -8.84
C ASN A 174 -5.52 -17.37 -8.28
N VAL A 175 -5.62 -16.86 -7.04
CA VAL A 175 -4.47 -16.27 -6.34
C VAL A 175 -3.68 -17.39 -5.66
N THR A 176 -2.64 -17.88 -6.34
CA THR A 176 -1.87 -19.04 -5.87
C THR A 176 -0.80 -18.69 -4.84
N ARG A 177 -0.22 -17.49 -4.97
CA ARG A 177 0.84 -16.99 -4.12
C ARG A 177 0.83 -15.47 -4.15
N ILE A 178 0.98 -14.87 -2.97
CA ILE A 178 1.30 -13.45 -2.81
C ILE A 178 2.71 -13.38 -2.22
N VAL A 179 3.60 -12.67 -2.91
CA VAL A 179 4.90 -12.26 -2.37
C VAL A 179 4.77 -10.77 -2.08
N ALA A 180 4.75 -10.42 -0.80
CA ALA A 180 4.58 -9.03 -0.38
C ALA A 180 5.86 -8.50 0.25
N VAL A 181 6.31 -7.33 -0.19
CA VAL A 181 7.32 -6.53 0.52
C VAL A 181 6.57 -5.64 1.51
N MET A 182 6.73 -5.94 2.78
CA MET A 182 5.98 -5.29 3.86
C MET A 182 6.82 -5.27 5.13
N GLY A 183 6.66 -4.23 5.94
CA GLY A 183 7.32 -4.13 7.23
C GLY A 183 6.90 -5.27 8.15
N HIS A 184 7.88 -6.03 8.65
CA HIS A 184 7.68 -7.09 9.64
C HIS A 184 8.70 -6.95 10.75
N ARG A 185 8.25 -6.71 12.00
CA ARG A 185 9.07 -6.90 13.22
C ARG A 185 8.19 -7.45 14.34
N PRO A 186 8.70 -8.37 15.18
CA PRO A 186 8.02 -8.77 16.41
C PRO A 186 7.70 -7.54 17.28
N GLY A 187 6.42 -7.31 17.58
CA GLY A 187 5.95 -6.16 18.35
C GLY A 187 5.80 -4.84 17.56
N HIS A 188 6.02 -4.83 16.24
CA HIS A 188 5.68 -3.67 15.41
C HIS A 188 4.18 -3.57 15.16
N LEU A 189 3.68 -2.34 15.17
CA LEU A 189 2.36 -2.00 14.68
C LEU A 189 2.46 -1.90 13.15
N PHE A 190 1.78 -2.77 12.41
CA PHE A 190 1.74 -2.68 10.95
C PHE A 190 0.83 -1.53 10.51
N HIS A 191 1.34 -0.69 9.62
CA HIS A 191 0.64 0.47 9.11
C HIS A 191 0.76 0.50 7.58
N PRO A 192 -0.30 0.22 6.79
CA PRO A 192 -0.26 0.20 5.32
C PRO A 192 0.02 1.56 4.65
N THR A 193 0.34 2.60 5.42
CA THR A 193 0.61 3.97 4.96
C THR A 193 1.93 4.53 5.48
N GLU A 194 2.85 3.68 5.95
CA GLU A 194 4.23 4.11 6.25
C GLU A 194 4.93 4.58 4.97
N GLY A 195 4.87 5.89 4.70
CA GLY A 195 5.50 6.53 3.55
C GLY A 195 4.82 7.82 3.08
N GLY A 196 3.50 7.94 3.28
CA GLY A 196 2.70 9.09 2.81
C GLY A 196 2.19 9.96 3.95
N GLY A 197 3.04 10.79 4.55
CA GLY A 197 2.66 11.68 5.64
C GLY A 197 3.20 13.08 5.48
N SER A 198 2.45 13.95 4.79
CA SER A 198 2.56 15.40 4.95
C SER A 198 2.12 15.78 6.37
N GLY A 199 3.08 15.85 7.29
CA GLY A 199 2.87 16.42 8.62
C GLY A 199 2.18 15.46 9.60
N ALA A 200 2.82 15.29 10.75
CA ALA A 200 2.52 14.33 11.80
C ALA A 200 1.25 14.63 12.62
N ILE A 201 0.13 15.01 12.00
CA ILE A 201 -1.03 15.52 12.77
C ILE A 201 -2.39 14.86 12.48
N PHE A 202 -2.76 14.41 11.27
CA PHE A 202 -4.17 13.97 11.06
C PHE A 202 -4.49 12.89 9.99
N GLY A 203 -3.57 12.00 9.59
CA GLY A 203 -3.94 11.03 8.54
C GLY A 203 -3.11 9.78 8.52
N HIS A 204 -3.52 8.78 9.29
CA HIS A 204 -2.86 7.50 9.35
C HIS A 204 -3.91 6.38 9.20
N GLY A 205 -3.73 5.55 8.16
CA GLY A 205 -4.59 4.42 7.82
C GLY A 205 -4.64 3.31 8.89
N PRO A 206 -5.29 2.17 8.61
CA PRO A 206 -5.57 1.15 9.62
C PRO A 206 -4.28 0.55 10.21
N ILE A 207 -4.29 0.29 11.52
CA ILE A 207 -3.16 -0.26 12.29
C ILE A 207 -3.43 -1.72 12.58
N PHE A 208 -2.54 -2.63 12.18
CA PHE A 208 -2.61 -4.05 12.54
C PHE A 208 -1.57 -4.37 13.61
N ARG A 209 -1.91 -5.30 14.50
CA ARG A 209 -1.02 -5.78 15.56
C ARG A 209 -0.86 -7.28 15.44
N ASP A 210 0.35 -7.77 15.66
CA ASP A 210 0.57 -9.18 15.91
C ASP A 210 -0.02 -9.55 17.29
N LEU A 211 -0.70 -10.70 17.35
CA LEU A 211 -0.94 -11.45 18.59
C LEU A 211 0.12 -12.55 18.70
#